data_AF-A0A3T0HZT7-F1
#
_entry.id   AF-A0A3T0HZT7-F1
#
_cell.length_a   1.000
_cell.length_b   1.000
_cell.length_c   1.000
_cell.angle_alpha   90.00
_cell.angle_beta   90.00
_cell.angle_gamma   90.00
#
_symmetry.space_group_name_H-M   'P 1'
#
loop_
_entity.id
_entity.type
_entity.pdbx_description
1 polymer ?
#
loop_
_entity_poly.entity_id
_entity_poly.type
_entity_poly.pdbx_seq_one_letter_code
_entity_poly.pdbx_strand_id
1 'polypeptide(L)'
;MSIDLLTKLEEEKEQWIYKAIVRFDKELLENAEITPENQIMQIKNMHNRMYRQRTREWGQMNKDIKRMKESLEEAEQSVHHLNMAAQSLQEEIAQYEELIIDLDTSLLEKFKCELDKRFEFDQIKGCVLFKDRKTTKLVKSFYELNREMDEFYQKQLDRSIRRFEHFLGVAAPYERFDFHTNLPVTALSLKHGRGLDQYLVLKNFEEDYQIVQDTLNENNTMVYNDYVEQMNHFKQYGKKVLLQKCIIKKEHLRMVFDELEEKNNQKRANVLSISKLEKKLSKSEWEWNHELERVRKLDEILKEEFVNVVSVLQEKLFAKQTSDADRWIYHQYCQIILKQSERIIGNEYS
;
A
#
# COMPACT_ATOMS: atom_id res chain seq x y z
N MET A 1 85.80 -2.71 36.26
CA MET A 1 85.27 -2.81 34.89
C MET A 1 83.81 -3.25 34.86
N SER A 2 83.31 -4.04 35.83
CA SER A 2 81.91 -4.52 35.83
C SER A 2 80.82 -3.49 36.22
N ILE A 3 81.14 -2.49 37.05
CA ILE A 3 80.16 -1.46 37.48
C ILE A 3 79.79 -0.54 36.32
N ASP A 4 80.76 -0.17 35.47
CA ASP A 4 80.57 0.71 34.31
C ASP A 4 79.70 0.07 33.22
N LEU A 5 79.84 -1.25 33.00
CA LEU A 5 79.00 -2.01 32.09
C LEU A 5 77.55 -2.10 32.56
N LEU A 6 77.34 -2.25 33.87
CA LEU A 6 75.99 -2.39 34.45
C LEU A 6 75.22 -1.06 34.37
N THR A 7 75.87 0.06 34.67
CA THR A 7 75.29 1.41 34.48
C THR A 7 74.93 1.67 33.02
N LYS A 8 75.82 1.31 32.09
CA LYS A 8 75.57 1.47 30.66
C LYS A 8 74.39 0.65 30.15
N LEU A 9 74.28 -0.61 30.58
CA LEU A 9 73.16 -1.46 30.19
C LEU A 9 71.84 -0.99 30.82
N GLU A 10 71.88 -0.45 32.04
CA GLU A 10 70.70 0.15 32.68
C GLU A 10 70.18 1.37 31.91
N GLU A 11 71.08 2.19 31.34
CA GLU A 11 70.73 3.32 30.45
C GLU A 11 70.23 2.85 29.07
N GLU A 12 70.72 1.70 28.58
CA GLU A 12 70.37 1.16 27.26
C GLU A 12 69.09 0.30 27.26
N LYS A 13 68.54 -0.07 28.43
CA LYS A 13 67.45 -1.07 28.57
C LYS A 13 66.18 -0.76 27.79
N GLU A 14 65.86 0.52 27.64
CA GLU A 14 64.65 1.00 26.96
C GLU A 14 64.94 1.54 25.54
N GLN A 15 66.20 1.56 25.10
CA GLN A 15 66.60 2.15 23.82
C GLN A 15 65.97 1.44 22.62
N TRP A 16 65.72 0.13 22.72
CA TRP A 16 65.07 -0.62 21.65
C TRP A 16 63.59 -0.24 21.49
N ILE A 17 62.90 0.04 22.60
CA ILE A 17 61.51 0.52 22.61
C ILE A 17 61.47 1.94 22.05
N TYR A 18 62.40 2.79 22.47
CA TYR A 18 62.54 4.15 21.95
C TYR A 18 62.75 4.15 20.42
N LYS A 19 63.68 3.32 19.92
CA LYS A 19 63.92 3.15 18.48
C LYS A 19 62.66 2.66 17.74
N ALA A 20 61.92 1.73 18.34
CA ALA A 20 60.67 1.24 17.77
C ALA A 20 59.62 2.36 17.66
N ILE A 21 59.45 3.20 18.70
CA ILE A 21 58.53 4.34 18.69
C ILE A 21 58.96 5.35 17.61
N VAL A 22 60.24 5.74 17.56
CA VAL A 22 60.78 6.66 16.53
C VAL A 22 60.55 6.15 15.12
N ARG A 23 60.71 4.84 14.90
CA ARG A 23 60.56 4.20 13.60
C ARG A 23 59.10 4.05 13.20
N PHE A 24 58.22 3.85 14.16
CA PHE A 24 56.78 3.76 13.94
C PHE A 24 56.16 5.11 13.64
N ASP A 25 56.44 6.12 14.47
CA ASP A 25 55.93 7.48 14.31
C ASP A 25 56.73 8.46 15.18
N LYS A 26 57.51 9.33 14.53
CA LYS A 26 58.39 10.30 15.22
C LYS A 26 57.61 11.33 16.04
N GLU A 27 56.35 11.57 15.69
CA GLU A 27 55.50 12.55 16.36
C GLU A 27 54.90 12.01 17.67
N LEU A 28 55.03 10.72 17.98
CA LEU A 28 54.51 10.14 19.23
C LEU A 28 55.43 10.36 20.44
N LEU A 29 56.58 11.02 20.26
CA LEU A 29 57.54 11.37 21.31
C LEU A 29 57.26 12.77 21.89
N GLU A 30 56.06 13.00 22.40
CA GLU A 30 55.67 14.35 22.87
C GLU A 30 56.02 14.63 24.34
N ASN A 31 56.32 13.61 25.16
CA ASN A 31 56.54 13.79 26.60
C ASN A 31 57.82 13.08 27.09
N ALA A 32 58.88 13.86 27.32
CA ALA A 32 60.16 13.39 27.89
C ALA A 32 60.05 12.85 29.33
N GLU A 33 58.91 13.05 30.00
CA GLU A 33 58.64 12.58 31.37
C GLU A 33 58.10 11.13 31.45
N ILE A 34 57.73 10.52 30.31
CA ILE A 34 57.17 9.16 30.28
C ILE A 34 58.21 8.19 29.72
N THR A 35 58.45 7.07 30.42
CA THR A 35 59.35 6.03 29.93
C THR A 35 58.84 5.42 28.61
N PRO A 36 59.73 5.09 27.64
CA PRO A 36 59.37 4.42 26.40
C PRO A 36 58.45 3.19 26.57
N GLU A 37 58.66 2.40 27.62
CA GLU A 37 57.79 1.26 27.98
C GLU A 37 56.35 1.69 28.29
N ASN A 38 56.16 2.79 29.03
CA ASN A 38 54.82 3.30 29.32
C ASN A 38 54.17 3.96 28.08
N GLN A 39 54.96 4.65 27.26
CA GLN A 39 54.47 5.27 26.01
C GLN A 39 53.93 4.20 25.04
N ILE A 40 54.68 3.12 24.82
CA ILE A 40 54.23 2.04 23.92
C ILE A 40 52.98 1.35 24.46
N MET A 41 52.88 1.16 25.78
CA MET A 41 51.67 0.60 26.41
C MET A 41 50.46 1.53 26.27
N GLN A 42 50.64 2.84 26.40
CA GLN A 42 49.56 3.81 26.16
C GLN A 42 49.08 3.76 24.70
N ILE A 43 50.01 3.70 23.75
CA ILE A 43 49.71 3.54 22.32
C ILE A 43 48.89 2.27 22.09
N LYS A 44 49.34 1.10 22.57
CA LYS A 44 48.60 -0.17 22.41
C LYS A 44 47.22 -0.12 23.08
N ASN A 45 47.11 0.46 24.28
CA ASN A 45 45.85 0.62 25.00
C ASN A 45 44.86 1.58 24.30
N MET A 46 45.35 2.64 23.67
CA MET A 46 44.54 3.54 22.86
C MET A 46 43.98 2.80 21.65
N HIS A 47 44.82 2.08 20.91
CA HIS A 47 44.40 1.28 19.76
C HIS A 47 43.37 0.21 20.14
N ASN A 48 43.56 -0.48 21.28
CA ASN A 48 42.59 -1.45 21.80
C ASN A 48 41.23 -0.83 22.14
N ARG A 49 41.22 0.38 22.72
CA ARG A 49 39.96 1.09 23.02
C ARG A 49 39.24 1.50 21.72
N MET A 50 39.98 2.05 20.77
CA MET A 50 39.44 2.39 19.45
C MET A 50 38.92 1.15 18.72
N TYR A 51 39.65 0.02 18.83
CA TYR A 51 39.26 -1.26 18.27
C TYR A 51 37.86 -1.65 18.76
N ARG A 52 37.71 -1.80 20.08
CA ARG A 52 36.46 -2.22 20.73
C ARG A 52 35.32 -1.25 20.44
N GLN A 53 35.58 0.05 20.42
CA GLN A 53 34.56 1.06 20.13
C GLN A 53 34.03 0.91 18.69
N ARG A 54 34.93 0.87 17.70
CA ARG A 54 34.53 0.74 16.29
C ARG A 54 33.82 -0.58 16.00
N THR A 55 34.25 -1.70 16.62
CA THR A 55 33.52 -2.97 16.50
C THR A 55 32.08 -2.87 16.99
N ARG A 56 31.84 -2.16 18.10
CA ARG A 56 30.48 -1.92 18.62
C ARG A 56 29.67 -1.03 17.68
N GLU A 57 30.26 0.07 17.22
CA GLU A 57 29.60 1.00 16.29
C GLU A 57 29.23 0.31 14.97
N TRP A 58 30.14 -0.47 14.40
CA TRP A 58 29.91 -1.27 13.19
C TRP A 58 28.80 -2.30 13.40
N GLY A 59 28.82 -3.03 14.52
CA GLY A 59 27.77 -3.98 14.88
C GLY A 59 26.40 -3.30 15.05
N GLN A 60 26.36 -2.09 15.60
CA GLN A 60 25.12 -1.31 15.73
C GLN A 60 24.60 -0.83 14.37
N MET A 61 25.47 -0.27 13.52
CA MET A 61 25.08 0.18 12.17
C MET A 61 24.53 -0.97 11.33
N ASN A 62 25.11 -2.17 11.40
CA ASN A 62 24.59 -3.35 10.70
C ASN A 62 23.21 -3.78 11.22
N LYS A 63 22.99 -3.76 12.54
CA LYS A 63 21.66 -4.02 13.12
C LYS A 63 20.65 -2.98 12.66
N ASP A 64 21.05 -1.72 12.56
CA ASP A 64 20.19 -0.63 12.09
C ASP A 64 19.82 -0.79 10.62
N ILE A 65 20.81 -1.10 9.76
CA ILE A 65 20.57 -1.40 8.33
C ILE A 65 19.61 -2.59 8.18
N LYS A 66 19.82 -3.67 8.95
CA LYS A 66 18.94 -4.85 8.90
C LYS A 66 17.50 -4.49 9.28
N ARG A 67 17.29 -3.79 10.40
CA ARG A 67 15.96 -3.34 10.83
C ARG A 67 15.29 -2.42 9.81
N MET A 68 16.04 -1.51 9.18
CA MET A 68 15.50 -0.64 8.13
C MET A 68 15.13 -1.42 6.87
N LYS A 69 15.86 -2.49 6.52
CA LYS A 69 15.53 -3.37 5.39
C LYS A 69 14.26 -4.17 5.65
N GLU A 70 14.08 -4.68 6.86
CA GLU A 70 12.83 -5.34 7.31
C GLU A 70 11.65 -4.35 7.24
N SER A 71 11.80 -3.14 7.78
CA SER A 71 10.77 -2.10 7.69
C SER A 71 10.47 -1.65 6.25
N LEU A 72 11.47 -1.67 5.36
CA LEU A 72 11.28 -1.37 3.93
C LEU A 72 10.44 -2.46 3.25
N GLU A 73 10.68 -3.73 3.55
CA GLU A 73 9.91 -4.85 3.02
C GLU A 73 8.45 -4.81 3.49
N GLU A 74 8.21 -4.52 4.78
CA GLU A 74 6.86 -4.32 5.33
C GLU A 74 6.13 -3.16 4.64
N ALA A 75 6.84 -2.05 4.38
CA ALA A 75 6.27 -0.92 3.65
C ALA A 75 5.93 -1.28 2.19
N GLU A 76 6.76 -2.09 1.52
CA GLU A 76 6.49 -2.56 0.15
C GLU A 76 5.27 -3.46 0.08
N GLN A 77 5.13 -4.40 1.02
CA GLN A 77 3.94 -5.24 1.13
C GLN A 77 2.69 -4.40 1.40
N SER A 78 2.79 -3.42 2.30
CA SER A 78 1.68 -2.50 2.61
C SER A 78 1.26 -1.70 1.37
N VAL A 79 2.21 -1.14 0.62
CA VAL A 79 1.95 -0.43 -0.64
C VAL A 79 1.27 -1.33 -1.66
N HIS A 80 1.71 -2.59 -1.79
CA HIS A 80 1.06 -3.54 -2.69
C HIS A 80 -0.41 -3.77 -2.33
N HIS A 81 -0.70 -4.03 -1.05
CA HIS A 81 -2.08 -4.22 -0.58
C HIS A 81 -2.94 -2.96 -0.77
N LEU A 82 -2.41 -1.77 -0.48
CA LEU A 82 -3.12 -0.51 -0.68
C LEU A 82 -3.45 -0.26 -2.16
N ASN A 83 -2.55 -0.61 -3.08
CA ASN A 83 -2.83 -0.51 -4.52
C ASN A 83 -3.97 -1.44 -4.95
N MET A 84 -3.97 -2.69 -4.46
CA MET A 84 -5.07 -3.63 -4.74
C MET A 84 -6.40 -3.12 -4.18
N ALA A 85 -6.40 -2.55 -2.97
CA ALA A 85 -7.58 -1.94 -2.38
C ALA A 85 -8.07 -0.72 -3.18
N ALA A 86 -7.16 0.14 -3.64
CA ALA A 86 -7.49 1.29 -4.47
C ALA A 86 -8.14 0.87 -5.79
N GLN A 87 -7.59 -0.14 -6.46
CA GLN A 87 -8.17 -0.67 -7.70
C GLN A 87 -9.58 -1.23 -7.46
N SER A 88 -9.77 -2.06 -6.43
CA SER A 88 -11.09 -2.60 -6.08
C SER A 88 -12.11 -1.49 -5.80
N LEU A 89 -11.71 -0.42 -5.09
CA LEU A 89 -12.59 0.71 -4.83
C LEU A 89 -12.94 1.49 -6.09
N GLN A 90 -11.99 1.66 -7.02
CA GLN A 90 -12.24 2.32 -8.31
C GLN A 90 -13.25 1.52 -9.15
N GLU A 91 -13.11 0.20 -9.20
CA GLU A 91 -14.06 -0.68 -9.90
C GLU A 91 -15.47 -0.58 -9.29
N GLU A 92 -15.60 -0.60 -7.96
CA GLU A 92 -16.90 -0.40 -7.28
C GLU A 92 -17.50 0.98 -7.56
N ILE A 93 -16.69 2.05 -7.54
CA ILE A 93 -17.16 3.41 -7.84
C ILE A 93 -17.68 3.50 -9.27
N ALA A 94 -16.94 2.95 -10.24
CA ALA A 94 -17.34 2.93 -11.64
C ALA A 94 -18.67 2.18 -11.84
N GLN A 95 -18.86 1.05 -11.15
CA GLN A 95 -20.14 0.33 -11.14
C GLN A 95 -21.27 1.22 -10.61
N TYR A 96 -21.09 1.92 -9.48
CA TYR A 96 -22.14 2.82 -8.98
C TYR A 96 -22.45 3.97 -9.94
N GLU A 97 -21.45 4.52 -10.63
CA GLU A 97 -21.65 5.58 -11.63
C GLU A 97 -22.42 5.08 -12.85
N GLU A 98 -22.09 3.89 -13.37
CA GLU A 98 -22.81 3.23 -14.45
C GLU A 98 -24.28 2.98 -14.06
N LEU A 99 -24.52 2.49 -12.84
CA LEU A 99 -25.87 2.23 -12.33
C LEU A 99 -26.72 3.51 -12.22
N ILE A 100 -26.10 4.64 -11.87
CA ILE A 100 -26.79 5.93 -11.84
C ILE A 100 -27.21 6.36 -13.26
N ILE A 101 -26.35 6.14 -14.26
CA ILE A 101 -26.66 6.43 -15.67
C ILE A 101 -27.79 5.52 -16.18
N ASP A 102 -27.73 4.23 -15.85
CA ASP A 102 -28.77 3.24 -16.18
C ASP A 102 -30.14 3.60 -15.58
N LEU A 103 -30.16 4.10 -14.33
CA LEU A 103 -31.38 4.63 -13.69
C LEU A 103 -31.98 5.80 -14.47
N ASP A 104 -31.14 6.77 -14.86
CA ASP A 104 -31.59 7.97 -15.58
C ASP A 104 -32.15 7.63 -16.98
N THR A 105 -31.61 6.60 -17.65
CA THR A 105 -32.00 6.20 -19.02
C THR A 105 -33.21 5.25 -19.10
N SER A 106 -33.63 4.62 -18.00
CA SER A 106 -34.81 3.74 -18.00
C SER A 106 -36.10 4.52 -18.34
N LEU A 107 -36.88 4.09 -19.33
CA LEU A 107 -38.12 4.77 -19.74
C LEU A 107 -39.29 3.78 -19.73
N LEU A 108 -40.48 4.29 -19.42
CA LEU A 108 -41.73 3.54 -19.59
C LEU A 108 -42.28 3.80 -20.99
N GLU A 109 -42.71 2.73 -21.65
CA GLU A 109 -43.44 2.81 -22.90
C GLU A 109 -44.92 3.01 -22.63
N LYS A 110 -45.59 3.84 -23.44
CA LYS A 110 -47.04 4.04 -23.36
C LYS A 110 -47.77 2.90 -24.07
N PHE A 111 -48.80 2.35 -23.44
CA PHE A 111 -49.64 1.30 -24.02
C PHE A 111 -50.27 1.79 -25.33
N LYS A 112 -50.30 0.92 -26.34
CA LYS A 112 -50.93 1.22 -27.62
C LYS A 112 -52.33 0.63 -27.63
N CYS A 113 -53.35 1.50 -27.57
CA CYS A 113 -54.74 1.06 -27.65
C CYS A 113 -55.09 0.63 -29.08
N GLU A 114 -55.40 -0.65 -29.28
CA GLU A 114 -55.75 -1.24 -30.57
C GLU A 114 -57.20 -1.75 -30.55
N LEU A 115 -58.15 -0.83 -30.32
CA LEU A 115 -59.58 -1.14 -30.27
C LEU A 115 -60.11 -1.59 -31.63
N ASP A 116 -59.60 -1.00 -32.70
CA ASP A 116 -59.89 -1.34 -34.09
C ASP A 116 -59.69 -2.84 -34.37
N LYS A 117 -58.64 -3.45 -33.82
CA LYS A 117 -58.37 -4.89 -33.98
C LYS A 117 -59.44 -5.80 -33.35
N ARG A 118 -60.33 -5.27 -32.49
CA ARG A 118 -61.43 -6.02 -31.87
C ARG A 118 -62.66 -6.14 -32.77
N PHE A 119 -62.70 -5.41 -33.89
CA PHE A 119 -63.85 -5.34 -34.77
C PHE A 119 -63.48 -5.63 -36.22
N GLU A 120 -64.36 -6.31 -36.94
CA GLU A 120 -64.23 -6.48 -38.38
C GLU A 120 -64.81 -5.25 -39.10
N PHE A 121 -64.00 -4.64 -39.97
CA PHE A 121 -64.39 -3.48 -40.76
C PHE A 121 -64.73 -3.88 -42.21
N ASP A 122 -65.78 -3.25 -42.74
CA ASP A 122 -66.07 -3.27 -44.18
C ASP A 122 -65.00 -2.44 -44.91
N GLN A 123 -64.18 -3.09 -45.72
CA GLN A 123 -63.07 -2.47 -46.45
C GLN A 123 -63.54 -1.39 -47.45
N ILE A 124 -64.80 -1.45 -47.90
CA ILE A 124 -65.36 -0.52 -48.89
C ILE A 124 -66.00 0.67 -48.18
N LYS A 125 -66.68 0.44 -47.05
CA LYS A 125 -67.44 1.47 -46.33
C LYS A 125 -66.71 2.10 -45.15
N GLY A 126 -65.56 1.54 -44.75
CA GLY A 126 -64.77 2.02 -43.62
C GLY A 126 -65.50 1.93 -42.27
N CYS A 127 -66.56 1.12 -42.17
CA CYS A 127 -67.37 1.00 -40.96
C CYS A 127 -67.39 -0.44 -40.44
N VAL A 128 -67.62 -0.60 -39.13
CA VAL A 128 -67.70 -1.93 -38.49
C VAL A 128 -68.87 -2.73 -39.09
N LEU A 129 -68.65 -4.01 -39.35
CA LEU A 129 -69.68 -4.91 -39.89
C LEU A 129 -70.88 -4.99 -38.95
N PHE A 130 -72.10 -5.04 -39.50
CA PHE A 130 -73.34 -5.03 -38.70
C PHE A 130 -73.40 -6.15 -37.64
N LYS A 131 -72.88 -7.34 -37.95
CA LYS A 131 -72.79 -8.49 -37.02
C LYS A 131 -71.97 -8.19 -35.75
N ASP A 132 -71.05 -7.23 -35.86
CA ASP A 132 -70.09 -6.87 -34.82
C ASP A 132 -70.50 -5.63 -34.02
N ARG A 133 -71.56 -4.93 -34.44
CA ARG A 133 -72.12 -3.76 -33.75
C ARG A 133 -72.97 -4.18 -32.54
N LYS A 134 -72.36 -4.91 -31.61
CA LYS A 134 -73.01 -5.36 -30.37
C LYS A 134 -72.53 -4.54 -29.19
N THR A 135 -73.46 -4.09 -28.36
CA THR A 135 -73.14 -3.37 -27.11
C THR A 135 -72.33 -4.27 -26.18
N THR A 136 -72.69 -5.54 -26.08
CA THR A 136 -71.96 -6.54 -25.30
C THR A 136 -70.52 -6.71 -25.78
N LYS A 137 -70.29 -6.74 -27.09
CA LYS A 137 -68.93 -6.81 -27.66
C LYS A 137 -68.13 -5.54 -27.35
N LEU A 138 -68.74 -4.37 -27.49
CA LEU A 138 -68.09 -3.08 -27.24
C LEU A 138 -67.68 -2.90 -25.77
N VAL A 139 -68.58 -3.19 -24.84
CA VAL A 139 -68.30 -3.18 -23.39
C VAL A 139 -67.23 -4.21 -23.02
N LYS A 140 -67.30 -5.42 -23.59
CA LYS A 140 -66.30 -6.46 -23.37
C LYS A 140 -64.91 -6.01 -23.86
N SER A 141 -64.80 -5.45 -25.07
CA SER A 141 -63.55 -4.93 -25.60
C SER A 141 -62.94 -3.84 -24.71
N PHE A 142 -63.77 -2.95 -24.15
CA PHE A 142 -63.31 -1.94 -23.19
C PHE A 142 -62.65 -2.56 -21.95
N TYR A 143 -63.32 -3.51 -21.29
CA TYR A 143 -62.77 -4.14 -20.09
C TYR A 143 -61.53 -5.00 -20.39
N GLU A 144 -61.50 -5.70 -21.52
CA GLU A 144 -60.32 -6.47 -21.94
C GLU A 144 -59.11 -5.56 -22.19
N LEU A 145 -59.29 -4.45 -22.91
CA LEU A 145 -58.20 -3.52 -23.20
C LEU A 145 -57.70 -2.79 -21.96
N ASN A 146 -58.58 -2.43 -21.01
CA ASN A 146 -58.14 -1.87 -19.73
C ASN A 146 -57.30 -2.90 -18.95
N ARG A 147 -57.73 -4.17 -18.89
CA ARG A 147 -56.94 -5.22 -18.23
C ARG A 147 -55.58 -5.42 -18.91
N GLU A 148 -55.54 -5.45 -20.24
CA GLU A 148 -54.29 -5.58 -21.00
C GLU A 148 -53.35 -4.40 -20.77
N MET A 149 -53.90 -3.18 -20.68
CA MET A 149 -53.16 -1.97 -20.33
C MET A 149 -52.56 -2.07 -18.93
N ASP A 150 -53.34 -2.48 -17.93
CA ASP A 150 -52.88 -2.65 -16.55
C ASP A 150 -51.75 -3.70 -16.47
N GLU A 151 -51.95 -4.86 -17.09
CA GLU A 151 -50.93 -5.92 -17.17
C GLU A 151 -49.65 -5.45 -17.88
N PHE A 152 -49.79 -4.63 -18.93
CA PHE A 152 -48.67 -4.10 -19.70
C PHE A 152 -47.79 -3.20 -18.83
N TYR A 153 -48.39 -2.28 -18.08
CA TYR A 153 -47.64 -1.38 -17.20
C TYR A 153 -47.06 -2.10 -15.98
N GLN A 154 -47.80 -3.02 -15.35
CA GLN A 154 -47.28 -3.84 -14.26
C GLN A 154 -46.04 -4.64 -14.69
N LYS A 155 -46.08 -5.26 -15.87
CA LYS A 155 -44.91 -5.99 -16.40
C LYS A 155 -43.70 -5.08 -16.62
N GLN A 156 -43.89 -3.83 -17.03
CA GLN A 156 -42.80 -2.88 -17.19
C GLN A 156 -42.22 -2.45 -15.84
N LEU A 157 -43.07 -2.18 -14.86
CA LEU A 157 -42.64 -1.88 -13.48
C LEU A 157 -41.82 -3.04 -12.92
N ASP A 158 -42.32 -4.27 -12.97
CA ASP A 158 -41.63 -5.44 -12.41
C ASP A 158 -40.26 -5.68 -13.06
N ARG A 159 -40.12 -5.38 -14.36
CA ARG A 159 -38.83 -5.46 -15.05
C ARG A 159 -37.86 -4.42 -14.52
N SER A 160 -38.33 -3.18 -14.38
CA SER A 160 -37.53 -2.09 -13.81
C SER A 160 -37.12 -2.40 -12.37
N ILE A 161 -38.06 -2.79 -11.51
CA ILE A 161 -37.80 -3.13 -10.10
C ILE A 161 -36.76 -4.24 -9.98
N ARG A 162 -36.93 -5.37 -10.69
CA ARG A 162 -35.96 -6.48 -10.64
C ARG A 162 -34.56 -6.07 -11.07
N ARG A 163 -34.49 -5.23 -12.11
CA ARG A 163 -33.22 -4.67 -12.57
C ARG A 163 -32.57 -3.88 -11.43
N PHE A 164 -33.32 -3.07 -10.71
CA PHE A 164 -32.81 -2.26 -9.60
C PHE A 164 -32.53 -3.04 -8.31
N GLU A 165 -33.28 -4.09 -7.99
CA GLU A 165 -33.02 -4.96 -6.84
C GLU A 165 -31.67 -5.66 -6.94
N HIS A 166 -31.37 -6.19 -8.14
CA HIS A 166 -30.07 -6.80 -8.43
C HIS A 166 -28.91 -5.84 -8.12
N PHE A 167 -29.12 -4.54 -8.37
CA PHE A 167 -28.10 -3.51 -8.24
C PHE A 167 -27.97 -2.90 -6.84
N LEU A 168 -29.08 -2.74 -6.12
CA LEU A 168 -29.05 -2.14 -4.78
C LEU A 168 -28.60 -3.15 -3.71
N GLY A 169 -28.64 -4.45 -4.01
CA GLY A 169 -28.21 -5.53 -3.11
C GLY A 169 -29.09 -5.65 -1.86
N VAL A 170 -30.27 -5.03 -1.87
CA VAL A 170 -31.20 -5.06 -0.75
C VAL A 170 -32.49 -5.71 -1.20
N ALA A 171 -32.99 -6.67 -0.41
CA ALA A 171 -34.35 -7.18 -0.45
C ALA A 171 -35.43 -6.14 -0.07
N ALA A 172 -35.11 -4.83 -0.11
CA ALA A 172 -35.90 -3.77 0.52
C ALA A 172 -36.60 -2.74 -0.41
N PRO A 173 -36.53 -2.75 -1.76
CA PRO A 173 -37.33 -1.80 -2.52
C PRO A 173 -38.85 -2.07 -2.36
N TYR A 174 -39.26 -3.35 -2.31
CA TYR A 174 -40.67 -3.71 -2.18
C TYR A 174 -41.30 -3.28 -0.84
N GLU A 175 -40.56 -3.32 0.28
CA GLU A 175 -41.12 -2.93 1.58
C GLU A 175 -41.27 -1.41 1.75
N ARG A 176 -40.58 -0.60 0.93
CA ARG A 176 -40.59 0.87 1.04
C ARG A 176 -41.27 1.60 -0.11
N PHE A 177 -41.43 0.95 -1.27
CA PHE A 177 -42.04 1.56 -2.45
C PHE A 177 -43.30 0.78 -2.81
N ASP A 178 -44.42 1.17 -2.22
CA ASP A 178 -45.74 0.62 -2.53
C ASP A 178 -46.22 1.22 -3.85
N PHE A 179 -45.97 0.50 -4.95
CA PHE A 179 -46.50 0.92 -6.24
C PHE A 179 -48.02 0.79 -6.17
N HIS A 180 -48.72 1.91 -6.28
CA HIS A 180 -50.17 1.91 -6.23
C HIS A 180 -50.72 1.08 -7.40
N THR A 181 -51.38 -0.03 -7.06
CA THR A 181 -52.02 -0.92 -8.05
C THR A 181 -53.46 -0.50 -8.37
N ASN A 182 -54.04 0.41 -7.56
CA ASN A 182 -55.37 0.95 -7.78
C ASN A 182 -55.29 2.16 -8.72
N LEU A 183 -55.35 1.87 -10.01
CA LEU A 183 -55.17 2.87 -11.04
C LEU A 183 -56.39 3.79 -11.16
N PRO A 184 -56.19 5.09 -11.44
CA PRO A 184 -57.27 6.02 -11.72
C PRO A 184 -57.85 5.71 -13.12
N VAL A 185 -58.99 5.02 -13.15
CA VAL A 185 -59.68 4.64 -14.38
C VAL A 185 -61.08 5.28 -14.41
N THR A 186 -61.39 5.99 -15.48
CA THR A 186 -62.73 6.55 -15.72
C THR A 186 -63.70 5.45 -16.12
N ALA A 187 -64.90 5.47 -15.53
CA ALA A 187 -65.95 4.50 -15.83
C ALA A 187 -66.55 4.73 -17.22
N LEU A 188 -66.78 3.65 -17.96
CA LEU A 188 -67.43 3.71 -19.28
C LEU A 188 -68.91 4.10 -19.14
N SER A 189 -69.33 5.13 -19.87
CA SER A 189 -70.75 5.53 -19.94
C SER A 189 -71.21 5.64 -21.39
N LEU A 190 -71.88 4.58 -21.87
CA LEU A 190 -72.48 4.56 -23.21
C LEU A 190 -73.76 5.40 -23.27
N LYS A 191 -73.97 6.11 -24.38
CA LYS A 191 -75.16 6.94 -24.61
C LYS A 191 -76.31 6.14 -25.21
N HIS A 192 -76.03 5.22 -26.14
CA HIS A 192 -77.07 4.57 -26.96
C HIS A 192 -77.21 3.07 -26.72
N GLY A 193 -76.20 2.41 -26.15
CA GLY A 193 -76.20 0.97 -25.89
C GLY A 193 -77.02 0.52 -24.67
N ARG A 194 -77.59 1.43 -23.87
CA ARG A 194 -78.29 1.04 -22.63
C ARG A 194 -79.54 0.21 -22.94
N GLY A 195 -79.51 -1.07 -22.56
CA GLY A 195 -80.65 -1.99 -22.71
C GLY A 195 -80.82 -2.62 -24.10
N LEU A 196 -79.86 -2.43 -25.01
CA LEU A 196 -79.85 -3.05 -26.34
C LEU A 196 -78.64 -4.00 -26.45
N ASP A 197 -78.81 -5.16 -27.10
CA ASP A 197 -77.69 -6.07 -27.38
C ASP A 197 -76.98 -5.71 -28.70
N GLN A 198 -77.70 -5.12 -29.66
CA GLN A 198 -77.19 -4.78 -30.99
C GLN A 198 -77.66 -3.39 -31.45
N TYR A 199 -76.75 -2.63 -32.06
CA TYR A 199 -77.06 -1.32 -32.63
C TYR A 199 -77.69 -1.47 -34.02
N LEU A 200 -78.94 -1.04 -34.13
CA LEU A 200 -79.67 -1.01 -35.41
C LEU A 200 -79.24 0.19 -36.28
N VAL A 201 -78.91 1.31 -35.65
CA VAL A 201 -78.48 2.56 -36.31
C VAL A 201 -76.96 2.66 -36.25
N LEU A 202 -76.32 2.75 -37.42
CA LEU A 202 -74.86 2.86 -37.54
C LEU A 202 -74.30 4.03 -36.74
N LYS A 203 -74.91 5.21 -36.86
CA LYS A 203 -74.47 6.43 -36.16
C LYS A 203 -74.42 6.26 -34.64
N ASN A 204 -75.40 5.57 -34.05
CA ASN A 204 -75.43 5.31 -32.61
C ASN A 204 -74.26 4.42 -32.17
N PHE A 205 -73.87 3.44 -33.00
CA PHE A 205 -72.69 2.62 -32.75
C PHE A 205 -71.41 3.44 -32.88
N GLU A 206 -71.27 4.27 -33.92
CA GLU A 206 -70.08 5.10 -34.13
C GLU A 206 -69.86 6.07 -32.97
N GLU A 207 -70.93 6.70 -32.46
CA GLU A 207 -70.85 7.59 -31.30
C GLU A 207 -70.42 6.84 -30.03
N ASP A 208 -71.03 5.70 -29.73
CA ASP A 208 -70.65 4.88 -28.56
C ASP A 208 -69.24 4.25 -28.71
N TYR A 209 -68.84 3.89 -29.93
CA TYR A 209 -67.49 3.42 -30.26
C TYR A 209 -66.45 4.50 -30.01
N GLN A 210 -66.73 5.74 -30.45
CA GLN A 210 -65.84 6.87 -30.19
C GLN A 210 -65.73 7.17 -28.69
N ILE A 211 -66.84 7.11 -27.94
CA ILE A 211 -66.82 7.25 -26.48
C ILE A 211 -65.90 6.21 -25.84
N VAL A 212 -65.97 4.95 -26.27
CA VAL A 212 -65.09 3.89 -25.76
C VAL A 212 -63.63 4.16 -26.09
N GLN A 213 -63.35 4.54 -27.33
CA GLN A 213 -62.00 4.88 -27.78
C GLN A 213 -61.40 6.05 -26.98
N ASP A 214 -62.18 7.11 -26.78
CA ASP A 214 -61.78 8.30 -26.03
C ASP A 214 -61.55 7.96 -24.56
N THR A 215 -62.46 7.20 -23.94
CA THR A 215 -62.33 6.76 -22.54
C THR A 215 -61.10 5.88 -22.35
N LEU A 216 -60.81 4.95 -23.27
CA LEU A 216 -59.59 4.12 -23.22
C LEU A 216 -58.32 4.97 -23.36
N ASN A 217 -58.32 5.95 -24.25
CA ASN A 217 -57.18 6.86 -24.44
C ASN A 217 -56.95 7.75 -23.22
N GLU A 218 -58.02 8.22 -22.59
CA GLU A 218 -57.98 8.99 -21.35
C GLU A 218 -57.42 8.12 -20.21
N ASN A 219 -58.00 6.94 -19.98
CA ASN A 219 -57.52 5.98 -18.99
C ASN A 219 -56.05 5.65 -19.19
N ASN A 220 -55.64 5.34 -20.42
CA ASN A 220 -54.24 5.07 -20.76
C ASN A 220 -53.31 6.25 -20.46
N THR A 221 -53.78 7.48 -20.67
CA THR A 221 -52.99 8.67 -20.33
C THR A 221 -52.89 8.87 -18.83
N MET A 222 -53.98 8.68 -18.07
CA MET A 222 -53.98 8.76 -16.61
C MET A 222 -53.06 7.71 -15.99
N VAL A 223 -53.22 6.45 -16.39
CA VAL A 223 -52.41 5.32 -15.92
C VAL A 223 -50.94 5.49 -16.28
N TYR A 224 -50.64 5.90 -17.51
CA TYR A 224 -49.26 6.17 -17.93
C TYR A 224 -48.59 7.24 -17.06
N ASN A 225 -49.27 8.37 -16.84
CA ASN A 225 -48.72 9.47 -16.06
C ASN A 225 -48.47 9.07 -14.61
N ASP A 226 -49.42 8.34 -14.01
CA ASP A 226 -49.29 7.81 -12.64
C ASP A 226 -48.07 6.89 -12.51
N TYR A 227 -47.91 5.92 -13.42
CA TYR A 227 -46.73 5.04 -13.41
C TYR A 227 -45.42 5.77 -13.71
N VAL A 228 -45.42 6.78 -14.57
CA VAL A 228 -44.24 7.61 -14.83
C VAL A 228 -43.84 8.39 -13.58
N GLU A 229 -44.80 8.95 -12.84
CA GLU A 229 -44.56 9.64 -11.58
C GLU A 229 -43.98 8.69 -10.52
N GLN A 230 -44.60 7.52 -10.34
CA GLN A 230 -44.09 6.48 -9.44
C GLN A 230 -42.66 6.04 -9.83
N MET A 231 -42.40 5.82 -11.13
CA MET A 231 -41.07 5.47 -11.63
C MET A 231 -40.04 6.60 -11.37
N ASN A 232 -40.43 7.85 -11.56
CA ASN A 232 -39.54 8.99 -11.30
C ASN A 232 -39.18 9.11 -9.82
N HIS A 233 -40.15 8.93 -8.92
CA HIS A 233 -39.89 8.86 -7.49
C HIS A 233 -38.93 7.72 -7.12
N PHE A 234 -39.17 6.54 -7.70
CA PHE A 234 -38.29 5.39 -7.50
C PHE A 234 -36.85 5.68 -7.96
N LYS A 235 -36.68 6.25 -9.16
CA LYS A 235 -35.38 6.65 -9.69
C LYS A 235 -34.66 7.66 -8.81
N GLN A 236 -35.36 8.70 -8.36
CA GLN A 236 -34.80 9.72 -7.47
C GLN A 236 -34.29 9.10 -6.16
N TYR A 237 -35.07 8.19 -5.59
CA TYR A 237 -34.68 7.45 -4.40
C TYR A 237 -33.43 6.58 -4.64
N GLY A 238 -33.47 5.74 -5.70
CA GLY A 238 -32.34 4.88 -6.07
C GLY A 238 -31.06 5.68 -6.30
N LYS A 239 -31.17 6.79 -7.04
CA LYS A 239 -30.06 7.71 -7.30
C LYS A 239 -29.49 8.31 -6.01
N LYS A 240 -30.33 8.73 -5.08
CA LYS A 240 -29.89 9.25 -3.78
C LYS A 240 -29.08 8.20 -3.01
N VAL A 241 -29.55 6.95 -2.97
CA VAL A 241 -28.87 5.84 -2.28
C VAL A 241 -27.52 5.52 -2.95
N LEU A 242 -27.49 5.39 -4.27
CA LEU A 242 -26.26 5.09 -5.01
C LEU A 242 -25.24 6.23 -4.93
N LEU A 243 -25.67 7.49 -5.03
CA LEU A 243 -24.80 8.65 -4.85
C LEU A 243 -24.18 8.65 -3.46
N GLN A 244 -24.95 8.35 -2.41
CA GLN A 244 -24.42 8.26 -1.06
C GLN A 244 -23.36 7.16 -0.93
N LYS A 245 -23.62 5.96 -1.48
CA LYS A 245 -22.62 4.88 -1.52
C LYS A 245 -21.36 5.28 -2.29
N CYS A 246 -21.53 5.93 -3.45
CA CYS A 246 -20.43 6.41 -4.28
C CYS A 246 -19.57 7.46 -3.54
N ILE A 247 -20.19 8.42 -2.84
CA ILE A 247 -19.48 9.43 -2.04
C ILE A 247 -18.65 8.77 -0.94
N ILE A 248 -19.24 7.83 -0.19
CA ILE A 248 -18.52 7.11 0.88
C ILE A 248 -17.32 6.35 0.30
N LYS A 249 -17.51 5.68 -0.84
CA LYS A 249 -16.43 4.92 -1.49
C LYS A 249 -15.33 5.83 -2.06
N LYS A 250 -15.68 6.99 -2.61
CA LYS A 250 -14.70 8.02 -3.04
C LYS A 250 -13.89 8.55 -1.86
N GLU A 251 -14.52 8.74 -0.70
CA GLU A 251 -13.82 9.13 0.52
C GLU A 251 -12.85 8.03 0.99
N HIS A 252 -13.28 6.77 0.97
CA HIS A 252 -12.40 5.63 1.27
C HIS A 252 -11.22 5.56 0.30
N LEU A 253 -11.45 5.78 -0.99
CA LEU A 253 -10.39 5.82 -1.99
C LEU A 253 -9.39 6.95 -1.72
N ARG A 254 -9.87 8.13 -1.28
CA ARG A 254 -8.98 9.24 -0.87
C ARG A 254 -8.10 8.84 0.31
N MET A 255 -8.69 8.27 1.36
CA MET A 255 -7.93 7.79 2.52
C MET A 255 -6.87 6.75 2.14
N VAL A 256 -7.20 5.82 1.25
CA VAL A 256 -6.25 4.83 0.74
C VAL A 256 -5.09 5.52 0.00
N PHE A 257 -5.36 6.54 -0.82
CA PHE A 257 -4.31 7.30 -1.51
C PHE A 257 -3.41 8.10 -0.55
N ASP A 258 -4.01 8.74 0.46
CA ASP A 258 -3.27 9.47 1.49
C ASP A 258 -2.29 8.51 2.23
N GLU A 259 -2.77 7.32 2.60
CA GLU A 259 -1.93 6.28 3.22
C GLU A 259 -0.85 5.76 2.26
N LEU A 260 -1.17 5.61 0.98
CA LEU A 260 -0.22 5.20 -0.07
C LEU A 260 0.92 6.21 -0.21
N GLU A 261 0.61 7.51 -0.16
CA GLU A 261 1.61 8.58 -0.17
C GLU A 261 2.50 8.51 1.08
N GLU A 262 1.92 8.35 2.27
CA GLU A 262 2.67 8.20 3.51
C GLU A 262 3.63 7.00 3.45
N LYS A 263 3.16 5.82 3.05
CA LYS A 263 4.00 4.61 2.93
C LYS A 263 5.11 4.77 1.90
N ASN A 264 4.83 5.44 0.77
CA ASN A 264 5.86 5.75 -0.22
C ASN A 264 6.93 6.71 0.31
N ASN A 265 6.52 7.72 1.09
CA ASN A 265 7.44 8.64 1.74
C ASN A 265 8.30 7.93 2.80
N GLN A 266 7.71 7.03 3.58
CA GLN A 266 8.43 6.17 4.52
C GLN A 266 9.47 5.29 3.79
N LYS A 267 9.10 4.65 2.68
CA LYS A 267 10.01 3.87 1.83
C LYS A 267 11.19 4.73 1.33
N ARG A 268 10.93 5.92 0.81
CA ARG A 268 11.99 6.85 0.36
C ARG A 268 12.94 7.22 1.50
N ALA A 269 12.39 7.53 2.68
CA ALA A 269 13.18 7.86 3.85
C ALA A 269 14.07 6.69 4.31
N ASN A 270 13.52 5.46 4.33
CA ASN A 270 14.26 4.25 4.65
C ASN A 270 15.41 4.01 3.65
N VAL A 271 15.15 4.10 2.34
CA VAL A 271 16.18 3.92 1.29
C VAL A 271 17.32 4.93 1.46
N LEU A 272 16.99 6.21 1.69
CA LEU A 272 18.00 7.25 1.92
C LEU A 272 18.83 6.99 3.18
N SER A 273 18.18 6.51 4.25
CA SER A 273 18.83 6.24 5.54
C SER A 273 19.74 5.02 5.45
N ILE A 274 19.30 3.95 4.79
CA ILE A 274 20.11 2.77 4.47
C ILE A 274 21.34 3.18 3.67
N SER A 275 21.17 3.95 2.58
CA SER A 275 22.31 4.40 1.75
C SER A 275 23.33 5.23 2.54
N LYS A 276 22.86 6.11 3.44
CA LYS A 276 23.75 6.88 4.33
C LYS A 276 24.53 5.99 5.30
N LEU A 277 23.86 5.00 5.90
CA LEU A 277 24.52 4.06 6.81
C LEU A 277 25.51 3.17 6.06
N GLU A 278 25.15 2.65 4.88
CA GLU A 278 26.04 1.84 4.05
C GLU A 278 27.30 2.63 3.66
N LYS A 279 27.17 3.91 3.25
CA LYS A 279 28.32 4.78 2.99
C LYS A 279 29.21 4.99 4.21
N LYS A 280 28.61 5.23 5.40
CA LYS A 280 29.35 5.34 6.65
C LYS A 280 30.09 4.05 6.98
N LEU A 281 29.42 2.92 6.78
CA LEU A 281 29.95 1.59 7.06
C LEU A 281 31.15 1.27 6.16
N SER A 282 31.07 1.55 4.86
CA SER A 282 32.21 1.41 3.94
C SER A 282 33.38 2.33 4.31
N LYS A 283 33.11 3.58 4.73
CA LYS A 283 34.16 4.48 5.20
C LYS A 283 34.83 3.96 6.47
N SER A 284 34.03 3.55 7.44
CA SER A 284 34.51 3.00 8.71
C SER A 284 35.28 1.69 8.52
N GLU A 285 34.87 0.84 7.56
CA GLU A 285 35.59 -0.38 7.18
C GLU A 285 36.96 -0.08 6.58
N TRP A 286 37.06 0.93 5.72
CA TRP A 286 38.34 1.38 5.20
C TRP A 286 39.25 1.93 6.31
N GLU A 287 38.73 2.84 7.14
CA GLU A 287 39.46 3.42 8.28
C GLU A 287 39.88 2.34 9.30
N TRP A 288 39.09 1.27 9.41
CA TRP A 288 39.35 0.11 10.25
C TRP A 288 40.51 -0.74 9.73
N ASN A 289 40.45 -1.13 8.46
CA ASN A 289 41.48 -1.94 7.84
C ASN A 289 42.83 -1.20 7.85
N HIS A 290 42.81 0.12 7.67
CA HIS A 290 43.99 0.95 7.78
C HIS A 290 44.61 0.92 9.20
N GLU A 291 43.81 1.07 10.25
CA GLU A 291 44.35 1.04 11.62
C GLU A 291 44.76 -0.35 12.09
N LEU A 292 44.13 -1.41 11.61
CA LEU A 292 44.63 -2.76 11.84
C LEU A 292 46.02 -2.96 11.24
N GLU A 293 46.24 -2.44 10.03
CA GLU A 293 47.54 -2.52 9.38
C GLU A 293 48.59 -1.69 10.12
N ARG A 294 48.22 -0.50 10.59
CA ARG A 294 49.09 0.33 11.44
C ARG A 294 49.49 -0.40 12.72
N VAL A 295 48.54 -1.07 13.38
CA VAL A 295 48.80 -1.88 14.58
C VAL A 295 49.74 -3.04 14.29
N ARG A 296 49.54 -3.78 13.20
CA ARG A 296 50.44 -4.88 12.80
C ARG A 296 51.86 -4.40 12.55
N LYS A 297 51.99 -3.27 11.85
CA LYS A 297 53.28 -2.63 11.59
C LYS A 297 54.02 -2.25 12.88
N LEU A 298 53.30 -1.78 13.91
CA LEU A 298 53.88 -1.50 15.22
C LEU A 298 54.47 -2.76 15.86
N ASP A 299 53.71 -3.85 15.88
CA ASP A 299 54.17 -5.12 16.45
C ASP A 299 55.37 -5.70 15.67
N GLU A 300 55.38 -5.58 14.33
CA GLU A 300 56.51 -5.97 13.49
C GLU A 300 57.77 -5.16 13.82
N ILE A 301 57.65 -3.83 13.90
CA ILE A 301 58.77 -2.96 14.28
C ILE A 301 59.29 -3.31 15.68
N LEU A 302 58.40 -3.54 16.65
CA LEU A 302 58.80 -3.94 18.01
C LEU A 302 59.56 -5.28 18.01
N LYS A 303 59.10 -6.26 17.22
CA LYS A 303 59.78 -7.56 17.08
C LYS A 303 61.15 -7.40 16.43
N GLU A 304 61.26 -6.62 15.36
CA GLU A 304 62.52 -6.36 14.67
C GLU A 304 63.55 -5.66 15.58
N GLU A 305 63.17 -4.60 16.27
CA GLU A 305 64.07 -3.87 17.18
C GLU A 305 64.50 -4.74 18.37
N PHE A 306 63.59 -5.57 18.90
CA PHE A 306 63.93 -6.55 19.94
C PHE A 306 64.97 -7.58 19.43
N VAL A 307 64.76 -8.17 18.25
CA VAL A 307 65.69 -9.13 17.65
C VAL A 307 67.05 -8.49 17.38
N ASN A 308 67.08 -7.25 16.90
CA ASN A 308 68.33 -6.51 16.67
C ASN A 308 69.13 -6.36 17.96
N VAL A 309 68.49 -5.95 19.06
CA VAL A 309 69.19 -5.77 20.34
C VAL A 309 69.63 -7.10 20.94
N VAL A 310 68.80 -8.15 20.89
CA VAL A 310 69.18 -9.48 21.39
C VAL A 310 70.34 -10.06 20.60
N SER A 311 70.37 -9.89 19.27
CA SER A 311 71.47 -10.37 18.41
C SER A 311 72.80 -9.72 18.79
N VAL A 312 72.81 -8.39 18.97
CA VAL A 312 74.01 -7.65 19.41
C VAL A 312 74.48 -8.11 20.80
N LEU A 313 73.55 -8.39 21.72
CA LEU A 313 73.88 -8.89 23.06
C LEU A 313 74.41 -10.32 23.04
N GLN A 314 73.87 -11.18 22.18
CA GLN A 314 74.37 -12.55 21.99
C GLN A 314 75.80 -12.54 21.43
N GLU A 315 76.10 -11.70 20.45
CA GLU A 315 77.46 -11.53 19.93
C GLU A 315 78.45 -11.13 21.02
N LYS A 316 78.07 -10.16 21.88
CA LYS A 316 78.89 -9.72 23.01
C LYS A 316 79.05 -10.80 24.09
N LEU A 317 78.01 -11.59 24.35
CA LEU A 317 78.01 -12.70 25.30
C LEU A 317 78.99 -13.82 24.87
N PHE A 318 79.02 -14.14 23.58
CA PHE A 318 79.84 -15.24 23.03
C PHE A 318 81.22 -14.80 22.50
N ALA A 319 81.56 -13.51 22.54
CA ALA A 319 82.86 -13.04 22.10
C ALA A 319 84.01 -13.62 22.94
N LYS A 320 85.10 -13.99 22.27
CA LYS A 320 86.29 -14.62 22.90
C LYS A 320 86.98 -13.75 23.95
N GLN A 321 86.76 -12.44 23.89
CA GLN A 321 87.42 -11.44 24.74
C GLN A 321 86.56 -11.02 25.95
N THR A 322 85.33 -11.55 26.07
CA THR A 322 84.41 -11.20 27.16
C THR A 322 84.75 -11.97 28.43
N SER A 323 84.92 -11.26 29.55
CA SER A 323 85.19 -11.88 30.86
C SER A 323 83.97 -12.63 31.40
N ASP A 324 84.16 -13.60 32.30
CA ASP A 324 83.03 -14.35 32.89
C ASP A 324 82.08 -13.44 33.70
N ALA A 325 82.61 -12.39 34.32
CA ALA A 325 81.82 -11.38 35.02
C ALA A 325 80.93 -10.58 34.04
N ASP A 326 81.49 -10.17 32.89
CA ASP A 326 80.73 -9.45 31.86
C ASP A 326 79.70 -10.36 31.17
N ARG A 327 80.03 -11.65 30.97
CA ARG A 327 79.07 -12.65 30.44
C ARG A 327 77.86 -12.81 31.36
N TRP A 328 78.08 -12.88 32.67
CA TRP A 328 76.99 -12.95 33.64
C TRP A 328 76.10 -11.70 33.57
N ILE A 329 76.71 -10.51 33.44
CA ILE A 329 75.97 -9.24 33.30
C ILE A 329 75.13 -9.21 32.01
N TYR A 330 75.70 -9.58 30.85
CA TYR A 330 74.96 -9.67 29.59
C TYR A 330 73.82 -10.70 29.67
N HIS A 331 74.04 -11.83 30.33
CA HIS A 331 72.99 -12.84 30.54
C HIS A 331 71.81 -12.28 31.37
N GLN A 332 72.09 -11.61 32.50
CA GLN A 332 71.05 -10.99 33.32
C GLN A 332 70.27 -9.93 32.53
N TYR A 333 70.97 -9.13 31.74
CA TYR A 333 70.35 -8.11 30.90
C TYR A 333 69.46 -8.69 29.79
N CYS A 334 69.88 -9.78 29.13
CA CYS A 334 69.03 -10.51 28.20
C CYS A 334 67.73 -11.00 28.85
N GLN A 335 67.78 -11.49 30.09
CA GLN A 335 66.58 -11.90 30.83
C GLN A 335 65.64 -10.72 31.13
N ILE A 336 66.17 -9.54 31.41
CA ILE A 336 65.39 -8.32 31.63
C ILE A 336 64.68 -7.91 30.33
N ILE A 337 65.41 -7.83 29.22
CA ILE A 337 64.84 -7.45 27.91
C ILE A 337 63.81 -8.49 27.44
N LEU A 338 64.07 -9.79 27.66
CA LEU A 338 63.10 -10.85 27.36
C LEU A 338 61.78 -10.66 28.12
N LYS A 339 61.85 -10.40 29.43
CA LYS A 339 60.64 -10.13 30.23
C LYS A 339 59.95 -8.81 29.86
N GLN A 340 60.69 -7.81 29.38
CA GLN A 340 60.11 -6.59 28.84
C GLN A 340 59.41 -6.83 27.50
N SER A 341 60.03 -7.60 26.60
CA SER A 341 59.44 -7.91 25.30
C SER A 341 58.21 -8.81 25.42
N GLU A 342 58.20 -9.77 26.34
CA GLU A 342 57.00 -10.57 26.64
C GLU A 342 55.83 -9.69 27.09
N ARG A 343 56.07 -8.65 27.91
CA ARG A 343 55.01 -7.74 28.36
C ARG A 343 54.51 -6.80 27.27
N ILE A 344 55.39 -6.34 26.38
CA ILE A 344 55.08 -5.35 25.34
C ILE A 344 54.54 -6.01 24.06
N ILE A 345 55.17 -7.10 23.63
CA ILE A 345 54.86 -7.84 22.39
C ILE A 345 53.86 -8.95 22.67
N GLY A 346 54.02 -9.68 23.79
CA GLY A 346 53.20 -10.86 24.13
C GLY A 346 51.79 -10.55 24.64
N ASN A 347 51.50 -9.30 25.03
CA ASN A 347 50.12 -8.85 25.22
C ASN A 347 49.46 -8.65 23.85
N GLU A 348 48.86 -9.71 23.33
CA GLU A 348 47.97 -9.64 22.17
C GLU A 348 46.79 -8.72 22.47
N TYR A 349 46.35 -8.00 21.45
CA TYR A 349 45.18 -7.13 21.43
C TYR A 349 43.91 -7.95 21.73
N SER A 350 43.68 -8.26 23.01
CA SER A 350 42.55 -9.03 23.52
C SER A 350 41.34 -8.13 23.76
#